data_AF-A0A644ULX4-F1
#
_entry.id   AF-A0A644ULX4-F1
#
_cell.length_a   1.000
_cell.length_b   1.000
_cell.length_c   1.000
_cell.angle_alpha   90.00
_cell.angle_beta   90.00
_cell.angle_gamma   90.00
#
_symmetry.space_group_name_H-M   'P 1'
#
loop_
_entity.id
_entity.type
_entity.pdbx_description
1 polymer ?
#
loop_
_entity_poly.entity_id
_entity_poly.type
_entity_poly.pdbx_seq_one_letter_code
_entity_poly.pdbx_strand_id
1 'polypeptide(L)'
;MTLSELDENIREQLEEALMETISDFLSYKNYLPEKKHKRNILDSIIKETTDVFNFRLTDDENLGNLFDGILKEITEEMKADGLILPTHNHNRNELIGK
;
A
#
# COMPACT_ATOMS: atom_id res chain seq x y z
N MET A 1 2.48 -8.24 -17.64
CA MET A 1 2.24 -6.84 -18.02
C MET A 1 2.76 -5.99 -16.89
N THR A 2 3.63 -5.04 -17.18
CA THR A 2 4.23 -4.13 -16.20
C THR A 2 3.36 -2.90 -16.00
N LEU A 3 3.60 -2.13 -14.94
CA LEU A 3 2.87 -0.89 -14.68
C LEU A 3 2.93 0.08 -15.87
N SER A 4 4.08 0.16 -16.54
CA SER A 4 4.30 1.05 -17.69
C SER A 4 3.60 0.62 -18.98
N GLU A 5 3.13 -0.62 -19.05
CA GLU A 5 2.40 -1.17 -20.20
C GLU A 5 0.88 -1.08 -20.04
N LEU A 6 0.39 -0.61 -18.88
CA LEU A 6 -1.04 -0.45 -18.63
C LEU A 6 -1.60 0.75 -19.40
N ASP A 7 -2.81 0.58 -19.93
CA ASP A 7 -3.63 1.71 -20.37
C ASP A 7 -3.87 2.68 -19.20
N GLU A 8 -3.93 3.98 -19.48
CA GLU A 8 -4.10 5.05 -18.48
C GLU A 8 -5.30 4.79 -17.56
N ASN A 9 -6.46 4.43 -18.12
CA ASN A 9 -7.66 4.11 -17.35
C ASN A 9 -7.50 2.89 -16.42
N ILE A 10 -6.69 1.90 -16.80
CA ILE A 10 -6.42 0.72 -15.96
C ILE A 10 -5.41 1.10 -14.87
N ARG A 11 -4.42 1.92 -15.22
CA ARG A 11 -3.44 2.45 -14.28
C ARG A 11 -4.11 3.32 -13.21
N GLU A 12 -5.02 4.21 -13.58
CA GLU A 12 -5.79 5.03 -12.64
C GLU A 12 -6.58 4.15 -11.65
N GLN A 13 -7.30 3.15 -12.14
CA GLN A 13 -8.04 2.21 -11.27
C GLN A 13 -7.11 1.42 -10.34
N LEU A 14 -5.92 1.02 -10.81
CA LEU A 14 -4.90 0.37 -9.99
C LEU A 14 -4.39 1.29 -8.87
N GLU A 15 -4.12 2.57 -9.21
CA GLU A 15 -3.65 3.58 -8.27
C GLU A 15 -4.71 3.87 -7.19
N GLU A 16 -5.98 3.99 -7.58
CA GLU A 16 -7.11 4.13 -6.65
C GLU A 16 -7.24 2.93 -5.70
N ALA A 17 -7.25 1.71 -6.23
CA ALA A 17 -7.33 0.49 -5.41
C ALA A 17 -6.15 0.36 -4.44
N LEU A 18 -4.95 0.75 -4.87
CA LEU A 18 -3.76 0.74 -4.04
C LEU A 18 -3.83 1.80 -2.93
N MET A 19 -4.32 3.01 -3.25
CA MET A 19 -4.56 4.08 -2.28
C MET A 19 -5.58 3.69 -1.22
N GLU A 20 -6.72 3.10 -1.62
CA GLU A 20 -7.73 2.61 -0.69
C GLU A 20 -7.14 1.51 0.22
N THR A 21 -6.45 0.53 -0.35
CA THR A 21 -5.88 -0.58 0.41
C THR A 21 -4.81 -0.12 1.41
N ILE A 22 -3.97 0.85 1.05
CA ILE A 22 -2.98 1.43 1.95
C ILE A 22 -3.69 2.24 3.05
N SER A 23 -4.65 3.07 2.70
CA SER A 23 -5.41 3.90 3.66
C SER A 23 -6.12 3.04 4.69
N ASP A 24 -6.79 1.99 4.24
CA ASP A 24 -7.43 0.99 5.10
C ASP A 24 -6.40 0.33 6.02
N PHE A 25 -5.26 -0.12 5.47
CA PHE A 25 -4.21 -0.71 6.29
C PHE A 25 -3.78 0.24 7.42
N LEU A 26 -3.48 1.50 7.10
CA LEU A 26 -3.04 2.48 8.09
C LEU A 26 -4.11 2.76 9.14
N SER A 27 -5.38 2.88 8.75
CA SER A 27 -6.51 3.08 9.65
C SER A 27 -6.73 1.89 10.59
N TYR A 28 -6.74 0.67 10.05
CA TYR A 28 -6.98 -0.55 10.84
C TYR A 28 -5.79 -0.96 11.72
N LYS A 29 -4.57 -0.79 11.22
CA LYS A 29 -3.36 -1.23 11.91
C LYS A 29 -2.76 -0.15 12.80
N ASN A 30 -3.01 1.11 12.49
CA ASN A 30 -2.47 2.27 13.21
C ASN A 30 -0.93 2.23 13.34
N TYR A 31 -0.24 1.77 12.27
CA TYR A 31 1.22 1.78 12.15
C TYR A 31 1.64 1.74 10.68
N LEU A 32 2.88 2.16 10.39
CA LEU A 32 3.45 2.12 9.03
C LEU A 32 3.75 0.68 8.56
N PRO A 33 3.40 0.31 7.30
CA PRO A 33 3.63 -1.02 6.78
C PRO A 33 5.13 -1.37 6.75
N GLU A 34 5.42 -2.65 6.97
CA GLU A 34 6.77 -3.22 6.86
C GLU A 34 6.90 -3.92 5.50
N LYS A 35 8.11 -4.37 5.13
CA LYS A 35 8.35 -5.10 3.87
C LYS A 35 7.37 -6.26 3.63
N LYS A 36 7.04 -7.04 4.67
CA LYS A 36 6.06 -8.14 4.59
C LYS A 36 4.64 -7.64 4.32
N HIS A 37 4.26 -6.49 4.90
CA HIS A 37 2.94 -5.88 4.72
C HIS A 37 2.82 -5.31 3.29
N LYS A 38 3.86 -4.59 2.83
CA LYS A 38 3.96 -4.12 1.44
C LYS A 38 3.79 -5.28 0.45
N ARG A 39 4.53 -6.38 0.64
CA ARG A 39 4.41 -7.56 -0.22
C ARG A 39 2.99 -8.13 -0.24
N ASN A 40 2.35 -8.28 0.93
CA ASN A 40 0.99 -8.79 1.00
C ASN A 40 -0.03 -7.88 0.31
N ILE A 41 0.12 -6.56 0.42
CA ILE A 41 -0.74 -5.58 -0.25
C ILE A 41 -0.55 -5.68 -1.77
N LEU A 42 0.70 -5.68 -2.24
CA LEU A 42 1.01 -5.83 -3.67
C LEU A 42 0.50 -7.15 -4.24
N ASP A 43 0.68 -8.27 -3.53
CA ASP A 43 0.15 -9.58 -3.94
C ASP A 43 -1.38 -9.56 -4.05
N SER A 44 -2.07 -8.87 -3.13
CA SER A 44 -3.54 -8.71 -3.17
C SER A 44 -3.98 -7.89 -4.39
N ILE A 45 -3.31 -6.77 -4.63
CA ILE A 45 -3.60 -5.85 -5.75
C ILE A 45 -3.36 -6.54 -7.09
N ILE A 46 -2.22 -7.23 -7.25
CA ILE A 46 -1.92 -7.98 -8.48
C ILE A 46 -3.00 -9.03 -8.74
N LYS A 47 -3.46 -9.73 -7.70
CA LYS A 47 -4.52 -10.72 -7.83
C LYS A 47 -5.83 -10.08 -8.28
N GLU A 48 -6.24 -9.00 -7.63
CA GLU A 48 -7.48 -8.29 -7.95
C GLU A 48 -7.46 -7.73 -9.38
N THR A 49 -6.39 -7.05 -9.79
CA THR A 49 -6.20 -6.57 -11.15
C THR A 49 -6.24 -7.72 -12.17
N THR A 50 -5.65 -8.88 -11.81
CA THR A 50 -5.69 -10.06 -12.68
C THR A 50 -7.11 -10.60 -12.85
N ASP A 51 -7.88 -10.64 -11.77
CA ASP A 51 -9.26 -11.13 -11.78
C ASP A 51 -10.21 -10.18 -12.55
N VAL A 52 -9.99 -8.86 -12.46
CA VAL A 52 -10.82 -7.84 -13.13
C VAL A 52 -10.48 -7.69 -14.62
N PHE A 53 -9.20 -7.57 -14.95
CA PHE A 53 -8.76 -7.20 -16.31
C PHE A 53 -8.24 -8.38 -17.14
N ASN A 54 -8.23 -9.60 -16.58
CA ASN A 54 -7.84 -10.83 -17.25
C ASN A 54 -6.41 -10.80 -17.83
N PHE A 55 -5.50 -10.04 -17.19
CA PHE A 55 -4.06 -10.09 -17.46
C PHE A 55 -3.28 -10.08 -16.14
N ARG A 56 -2.09 -10.68 -16.12
CA ARG A 56 -1.26 -10.70 -14.92
C ARG A 56 -0.32 -9.50 -14.85
N LEU A 57 -0.50 -8.68 -13.81
CA LEU A 57 0.42 -7.60 -13.46
C LEU A 57 1.73 -8.17 -12.88
N THR A 58 2.87 -7.62 -13.29
CA THR A 58 4.19 -8.01 -12.82
C THR A 58 4.52 -7.27 -11.52
N ASP A 59 4.96 -8.00 -10.49
CA ASP A 59 5.60 -7.41 -9.32
C ASP A 59 7.01 -6.93 -9.69
N ASP A 60 7.12 -5.66 -10.08
CA ASP A 60 8.35 -5.02 -10.50
C ASP A 60 8.69 -3.78 -9.65
N GLU A 61 9.85 -3.19 -9.92
CA GLU A 61 10.30 -1.99 -9.22
C GLU A 61 9.34 -0.81 -9.40
N ASN A 62 8.67 -0.69 -10.56
CA ASN A 62 7.72 0.40 -10.81
C ASN A 62 6.48 0.29 -9.92
N LEU A 63 5.92 -0.91 -9.79
CA LEU A 63 4.80 -1.18 -8.89
C LEU A 63 5.22 -0.95 -7.43
N GLY A 64 6.43 -1.38 -7.06
CA GLY A 64 7.00 -1.11 -5.75
C GLY A 64 7.17 0.38 -5.46
N ASN A 65 7.63 1.16 -6.42
CA ASN A 65 7.81 2.61 -6.31
C ASN A 65 6.46 3.34 -6.23
N LEU A 66 5.45 2.88 -6.97
CA LEU A 66 4.10 3.41 -6.88
C LEU A 66 3.52 3.27 -5.47
N PHE A 67 3.65 2.08 -4.87
CA PHE A 67 3.26 1.86 -3.47
C PHE A 67 3.95 2.85 -2.52
N ASP A 68 5.27 3.02 -2.66
CA ASP A 68 6.03 3.92 -1.77
C ASP A 68 5.63 5.39 -1.95
N GLY A 69 5.30 5.79 -3.19
CA GLY A 69 4.78 7.12 -3.50
C GLY A 69 3.45 7.40 -2.82
N ILE A 70 2.47 6.50 -2.99
CA ILE A 70 1.13 6.63 -2.39
C ILE A 70 1.22 6.60 -0.86
N LEU A 71 2.01 5.67 -0.29
CA LEU A 71 2.22 5.63 1.16
C LEU A 71 2.80 6.94 1.68
N LYS A 72 3.76 7.53 0.95
CA LYS A 72 4.35 8.80 1.34
C LYS A 72 3.30 9.91 1.33
N GLU A 73 2.51 10.02 0.26
CA GLU A 73 1.45 11.03 0.13
C GLU A 73 0.46 10.97 1.30
N ILE A 74 -0.13 9.79 1.54
CA ILE A 74 -1.09 9.60 2.65
C ILE A 74 -0.45 9.95 4.00
N THR A 75 0.79 9.50 4.24
CA THR A 75 1.45 9.76 5.53
C THR A 75 1.89 11.22 5.70
N GLU A 76 2.10 11.97 4.61
CA GLU A 76 2.37 13.42 4.67
C GLU A 76 1.08 14.19 5.00
N GLU A 77 -0.06 13.81 4.42
CA GLU A 77 -1.37 14.37 4.77
C GLU A 77 -1.72 14.12 6.24
N MET A 78 -1.60 12.87 6.70
CA MET A 78 -1.84 12.53 8.12
C MET A 78 -0.94 13.33 9.07
N LYS A 79 0.34 13.53 8.71
CA LYS A 79 1.25 14.36 9.52
C LYS A 79 0.82 15.83 9.55
N ALA A 80 0.30 16.37 8.44
CA ALA A 80 -0.24 17.73 8.40
C ALA A 80 -1.44 17.88 9.35
N ASP A 81 -2.24 16.83 9.52
CA ASP A 81 -3.35 16.74 10.48
C ASP A 81 -2.91 16.37 11.91
N GLY A 82 -1.60 16.23 12.17
CA GLY A 82 -1.06 15.87 13.48
C GLY A 82 -1.15 14.37 13.83
N LEU A 83 -1.51 13.53 12.87
CA LEU A 83 -1.58 12.07 13.02
C LEU A 83 -0.23 11.45 12.61
N ILE A 84 0.59 11.10 13.60
CA ILE A 84 1.89 10.45 13.38
C ILE A 84 1.78 8.96 13.65
N LEU A 85 1.92 8.15 12.61
CA LEU A 85 1.89 6.69 12.73
C LEU A 85 3.24 6.14 13.21
N PRO A 86 3.27 5.26 14.22
CA PRO A 86 4.49 4.60 14.65
C PRO A 86 4.96 3.58 13.60
N THR A 87 6.23 3.21 13.66
CA THR A 87 6.69 1.99 12.98
C THR A 87 6.20 0.77 13.75
N HIS A 88 5.85 -0.31 13.05
CA HIS A 88 5.25 -1.53 13.62
C HIS A 88 5.97 -2.08 14.86
N ASN A 89 7.30 -1.91 14.94
CA ASN A 89 8.11 -2.40 16.07
C ASN A 89 7.92 -1.63 17.39
N HIS A 90 7.22 -0.49 17.39
CA HIS A 90 6.94 0.28 18.61
C HIS A 90 5.81 -0.35 19.45
N ASN A 91 4.85 -1.05 18.82
CA ASN A 91 3.67 -1.59 19.52
C ASN A 91 3.90 -2.96 20.22
N ARG A 92 5.05 -3.62 20.03
CA ARG A 92 5.27 -4.96 20.62
C ARG A 92 5.71 -4.93 22.09
N ASN A 93 6.26 -3.81 22.56
CA ASN A 93 6.83 -3.71 23.92
C ASN A 93 5.89 -3.07 24.96
N GLU A 94 4.77 -2.45 24.58
CA GLU A 94 3.81 -1.87 25.54
C GLU A 94 2.72 -2.86 26.00
N LEU A 95 2.61 -4.04 25.38
CA LEU A 95 1.63 -5.08 25.74
C LEU A 95 2.19 -6.20 26.63
N ILE A 96 3.48 -6.19 26.94
CA ILE A 96 4.19 -7.14 27.83
C ILE A 96 4.66 -6.44 29.11
N GLY A 97 3.82 -5.55 29.64
CA GLY A 97 4.12 -4.76 30.81
C GLY A 97 2.91 -4.51 31.70
N LYS A 98 2.14 -5.54 32.05
CA LYS A 98 1.32 -5.61 33.28
C LYS A 98 1.18 -7.06 33.75
#